data_AF-A0A954P947-F1
#
_entry.id   AF-A0A954P947-F1
#
_cell.length_a   1.000
_cell.length_b   1.000
_cell.length_c   1.000
_cell.angle_alpha   90.00
_cell.angle_beta   90.00
_cell.angle_gamma   90.00
#
_symmetry.space_group_name_H-M   'P 1'
#
loop_
_entity.id
_entity.type
_entity.pdbx_description
1 polymer ?
#
loop_
_entity_poly.entity_id
_entity_poly.type
_entity_poly.pdbx_seq_one_letter_code
_entity_poly.pdbx_strand_id
1 'polypeptide(L)'
;EDGELDADGQELVAGEEEGGEGEGDQPGQEKRAPTNRLTRRNPDESDGRRRPGGQNPSGQPAGGSPTVRTGVSGSEADNRIAVDFQPDREGEKPWQPEWLGFVPAQGTLLEEAAAAGMNVIRVGRGPNSREPGDVETIQEGLAGHDGKDRILILQGDGPFELPPATIQNSGLLALVAEPSSSPVIVIRSSAYLPENQPKAGPQSAPAGGTGHFRLTGGTLALLGVHLLSVPGSAGTATAGPLLALTDADLVMRQCSITADDSIDGSTAPPVTAISLSGQRQGQHREPTDRRLRALLDRVTIRGEHLTAIDLQPGTMDLVASNCVFASQTAPLISLEATNEPPISTAAENRRINVASSEPLAVKQAAGEKESSPVQPAGFSTAVPAPLPGSTTAHQVIRLLSCTLVSGSTGMRFLRKADNETGEAEIQCVNSVLASTGDKPSRTLLELVGWTERSSPDPVRSRVEGLEWKSESTALLGWNQLVHSEDQPGQLVEGPSAWRLLWRETGSSLYIGTDRWPGNRLEELAALQPAALAVGAGSTGTVRATDETLPGCRETELTIPTGESIARGQTAASRPLLSQWLEGRGTA
;
A
#
# COMPACT_ATOMS: atom_id res chain seq x y z
N GLU A 1 2.97 29.21 58.90
CA GLU A 1 4.06 29.83 58.15
C GLU A 1 3.90 29.56 56.65
N ASP A 2 3.02 30.21 55.88
CA ASP A 2 1.83 31.05 56.16
C ASP A 2 1.00 31.22 54.88
N GLY A 3 -0.34 31.30 55.00
CA GLY A 3 -1.27 31.78 53.96
C GLY A 3 -1.44 30.89 52.70
N GLU A 4 -2.57 30.92 51.99
CA GLU A 4 -3.84 31.62 52.21
C GLU A 4 -4.97 30.85 51.49
N LEU A 5 -6.21 30.99 51.96
CA LEU A 5 -7.39 30.30 51.43
C LEU A 5 -8.11 31.16 50.39
N ASP A 6 -8.88 30.52 49.50
CA ASP A 6 -10.27 30.87 49.15
C ASP A 6 -10.74 30.05 47.93
N ALA A 7 -12.02 29.91 47.60
CA ALA A 7 -13.23 29.80 48.44
C ALA A 7 -14.40 29.45 47.52
N ASP A 8 -14.77 28.18 47.40
CA ASP A 8 -16.05 27.77 46.79
C ASP A 8 -16.50 26.46 47.44
N GLY A 9 -17.41 26.59 48.40
CA GLY A 9 -18.02 25.45 49.07
C GLY A 9 -19.24 24.96 48.32
N GLN A 10 -19.29 23.66 48.01
CA GLN A 10 -20.56 22.94 47.92
C GLN A 10 -20.46 21.60 48.64
N GLU A 11 -21.20 21.54 49.74
CA GLU A 11 -21.45 20.39 50.60
C GLU A 11 -22.63 19.59 50.04
N LEU A 12 -22.45 18.30 49.72
CA LEU A 12 -23.56 17.33 49.68
C LEU A 12 -23.13 15.91 50.10
N VAL A 13 -23.53 15.58 51.32
CA VAL A 13 -24.11 14.29 51.75
C VAL A 13 -23.26 13.02 51.61
N ALA A 14 -22.79 12.53 52.76
CA ALA A 14 -22.41 11.14 52.97
C ALA A 14 -23.63 10.21 52.94
N GLY A 15 -23.42 8.98 52.47
CA GLY A 15 -24.37 7.87 52.56
C GLY A 15 -23.64 6.61 53.00
N GLU A 16 -23.55 6.41 54.32
CA GLU A 16 -23.33 5.10 54.91
C GLU A 16 -24.69 4.39 55.01
N GLU A 17 -24.75 3.10 54.68
CA GLU A 17 -25.16 2.03 55.63
C GLU A 17 -25.22 0.66 54.95
N GLU A 18 -24.74 -0.34 55.69
CA GLU A 18 -25.12 -1.78 55.68
C GLU A 18 -25.08 -2.58 54.34
N GLY A 19 -24.74 -3.85 54.32
CA GLY A 19 -24.56 -4.84 55.39
C GLY A 19 -25.01 -6.20 54.83
N GLY A 20 -24.14 -7.21 54.84
CA GLY A 20 -24.39 -8.41 54.02
C GLY A 20 -23.38 -9.53 54.21
N GLU A 21 -23.20 -9.98 55.45
CA GLU A 21 -22.48 -11.21 55.74
C GLU A 21 -23.27 -12.43 55.22
N GLY A 22 -22.56 -13.39 54.61
CA GLY A 22 -23.15 -14.53 53.91
C GLY A 22 -22.22 -15.75 53.95
N GLU A 23 -21.85 -16.18 55.16
CA GLU A 23 -21.01 -17.35 55.40
C GLU A 23 -21.82 -18.65 55.17
N GLY A 24 -21.25 -19.61 54.44
CA GLY A 24 -21.98 -20.82 54.02
C GLY A 24 -21.03 -21.95 53.59
N ASP A 25 -20.62 -22.76 54.55
CA ASP A 25 -19.62 -23.82 54.37
C ASP A 25 -20.23 -25.12 53.78
N GLN A 26 -19.54 -25.69 52.78
CA GLN A 26 -19.25 -27.12 52.45
C GLN A 26 -20.18 -28.31 52.86
N PRO A 27 -19.97 -29.56 52.35
CA PRO A 27 -19.15 -30.04 51.21
C PRO A 27 -19.90 -31.04 50.27
N GLY A 28 -19.27 -31.50 49.18
CA GLY A 28 -19.43 -32.92 48.76
C GLY A 28 -19.32 -33.32 47.28
N GLN A 29 -18.54 -34.39 47.04
CA GLN A 29 -18.65 -35.38 45.95
C GLN A 29 -18.22 -35.00 44.51
N GLU A 30 -16.90 -35.02 44.30
CA GLU A 30 -16.23 -36.06 43.48
C GLU A 30 -17.11 -36.84 42.46
N LYS A 31 -16.97 -36.53 41.16
CA LYS A 31 -17.30 -37.49 40.07
C LYS A 31 -16.59 -37.19 38.73
N ARG A 32 -15.48 -37.92 38.54
CA ARG A 32 -14.95 -38.52 37.29
C ARG A 32 -15.11 -37.76 35.96
N ALA A 33 -13.97 -37.42 35.36
CA ALA A 33 -13.85 -37.01 33.96
C ALA A 33 -14.24 -38.12 32.96
N PRO A 34 -14.80 -37.77 31.78
CA PRO A 34 -14.85 -38.64 30.62
C PRO A 34 -13.59 -38.46 29.74
N THR A 35 -12.77 -39.50 29.64
CA THR A 35 -11.64 -39.55 28.71
C THR A 35 -12.13 -39.78 27.27
N ASN A 36 -12.11 -38.75 26.42
CA ASN A 36 -12.42 -38.90 25.00
C ASN A 36 -11.28 -39.59 24.25
N ARG A 37 -11.35 -40.92 24.21
CA ARG A 37 -10.39 -41.82 23.57
C ARG A 37 -10.68 -41.93 22.07
N LEU A 38 -10.20 -40.96 21.29
CA LEU A 38 -10.26 -41.03 19.82
C LEU A 38 -9.36 -42.14 19.29
N THR A 39 -9.99 -43.23 18.85
CA THR A 39 -9.32 -44.38 18.22
C THR A 39 -8.78 -44.01 16.85
N ARG A 40 -7.46 -44.15 16.66
CA ARG A 40 -6.85 -44.25 15.33
C ARG A 40 -7.53 -45.37 14.53
N ARG A 41 -7.97 -45.06 13.30
CA ARG A 41 -8.23 -46.05 12.25
C ARG A 41 -7.19 -45.86 11.16
N ASN A 42 -6.34 -46.87 10.94
CA ASN A 42 -5.68 -47.06 9.66
C ASN A 42 -6.74 -47.54 8.65
N PRO A 43 -6.62 -47.14 7.38
CA PRO A 43 -7.01 -47.97 6.25
C PRO A 43 -5.73 -48.55 5.62
N ASP A 44 -5.51 -49.85 5.81
CA ASP A 44 -4.53 -50.59 5.02
C ASP A 44 -5.05 -50.82 3.59
N GLU A 45 -4.07 -51.04 2.72
CA GLU A 45 -4.12 -51.47 1.34
C GLU A 45 -5.22 -52.49 0.99
N SER A 46 -5.80 -52.38 -0.21
CA SER A 46 -6.10 -53.56 -1.03
C SER A 46 -6.31 -53.25 -2.51
N ASP A 47 -5.49 -53.94 -3.31
CA ASP A 47 -5.53 -54.21 -4.75
C ASP A 47 -6.77 -53.85 -5.59
N GLY A 48 -6.52 -53.06 -6.64
CA GLY A 48 -6.19 -53.68 -7.93
C GLY A 48 -7.35 -54.14 -8.84
N ARG A 49 -7.63 -53.34 -9.89
CA ARG A 49 -8.22 -53.83 -11.15
C ARG A 49 -7.60 -53.14 -12.38
N ARG A 50 -6.79 -53.91 -13.13
CA ARG A 50 -6.35 -53.59 -14.49
C ARG A 50 -7.50 -53.80 -15.49
N ARG A 51 -7.66 -52.91 -16.49
CA ARG A 51 -7.89 -53.22 -17.93
C ARG A 51 -7.94 -51.93 -18.79
N PRO A 52 -7.84 -51.98 -20.14
CA PRO A 52 -6.71 -51.29 -20.78
C PRO A 52 -7.06 -50.31 -21.92
N GLY A 53 -6.04 -49.55 -22.34
CA GLY A 53 -5.74 -49.28 -23.76
C GLY A 53 -6.67 -48.32 -24.52
N GLY A 54 -6.23 -47.07 -24.65
CA GLY A 54 -6.68 -46.13 -25.68
C GLY A 54 -5.47 -45.40 -26.26
N GLN A 55 -5.26 -45.49 -27.58
CA GLN A 55 -4.13 -44.87 -28.28
C GLN A 55 -4.51 -43.55 -28.96
N ASN A 56 -3.50 -42.73 -29.21
CA ASN A 56 -3.41 -41.67 -30.23
C ASN A 56 -4.16 -40.33 -29.99
N PRO A 57 -3.72 -39.23 -30.64
CA PRO A 57 -2.36 -38.93 -31.13
C PRO A 57 -1.80 -37.56 -30.70
N SER A 58 -0.49 -37.45 -30.78
CA SER A 58 0.27 -36.20 -30.69
C SER A 58 0.02 -35.28 -31.90
N GLY A 59 -0.21 -34.00 -31.65
CA GLY A 59 -0.21 -32.94 -32.68
C GLY A 59 0.54 -31.70 -32.20
N GLN A 60 1.83 -31.60 -32.52
CA GLN A 60 2.57 -30.33 -32.40
C GLN A 60 2.34 -29.47 -33.65
N PRO A 61 2.03 -28.18 -33.50
CA PRO A 61 2.37 -27.18 -34.51
C PRO A 61 3.78 -26.66 -34.26
N ALA A 62 4.58 -26.57 -35.33
CA ALA A 62 5.72 -25.67 -35.40
C ALA A 62 5.20 -24.22 -35.20
N GLY A 63 5.91 -23.29 -34.58
CA GLY A 63 7.30 -22.92 -34.87
C GLY A 63 7.27 -21.49 -35.41
N GLY A 64 7.44 -20.52 -34.51
CA GLY A 64 7.40 -19.10 -34.82
C GLY A 64 8.10 -18.31 -33.73
N SER A 65 9.40 -18.06 -33.92
CA SER A 65 10.15 -17.17 -33.03
C SER A 65 9.60 -15.74 -33.16
N PRO A 66 9.33 -15.04 -32.04
CA PRO A 66 8.90 -13.64 -32.11
C PRO A 66 10.06 -12.77 -32.58
N THR A 67 9.91 -12.15 -33.75
CA THR A 67 10.88 -11.17 -34.26
C THR A 67 10.77 -9.88 -33.45
N VAL A 68 11.69 -9.66 -32.51
CA VAL A 68 11.80 -8.41 -31.76
C VAL A 68 12.04 -7.25 -32.72
N ARG A 69 11.08 -6.32 -32.79
CA ARG A 69 11.23 -5.06 -33.53
C ARG A 69 11.74 -3.98 -32.58
N THR A 70 13.06 -3.84 -32.47
CA THR A 70 13.69 -2.66 -31.87
C THR A 70 13.46 -1.45 -32.78
N GLY A 71 12.59 -0.53 -32.37
CA GLY A 71 12.09 0.52 -33.27
C GLY A 71 11.47 1.73 -32.59
N VAL A 72 12.14 2.32 -31.60
CA VAL A 72 11.88 3.69 -31.15
C VAL A 72 13.21 4.43 -31.04
N SER A 73 13.37 5.50 -31.81
CA SER A 73 14.53 6.39 -31.76
C SER A 73 14.06 7.84 -31.71
N GLY A 74 14.42 8.56 -30.65
CA GLY A 74 14.28 10.02 -30.60
C GLY A 74 13.58 10.54 -29.34
N SER A 75 14.07 11.68 -28.85
CA SER A 75 13.70 12.32 -27.58
C SER A 75 14.14 11.55 -26.33
N GLU A 76 14.48 12.29 -25.27
CA GLU A 76 15.10 11.83 -24.02
C GLU A 76 14.66 10.43 -23.60
N ALA A 77 15.65 9.55 -23.35
CA ALA A 77 15.42 8.20 -22.84
C ALA A 77 14.88 8.31 -21.41
N ASP A 78 13.56 8.43 -21.33
CA ASP A 78 12.80 8.43 -20.09
C ASP A 78 13.03 7.05 -19.44
N ASN A 79 13.77 7.02 -18.32
CA ASN A 79 14.20 5.82 -17.60
C ASN A 79 13.01 5.13 -16.89
N ARG A 80 11.93 4.90 -17.63
CA ARG A 80 10.72 4.25 -17.16
C ARG A 80 10.99 2.77 -17.06
N ILE A 81 10.91 2.22 -15.85
CA ILE A 81 10.52 0.83 -15.71
C ILE A 81 9.10 0.75 -16.27
N ALA A 82 8.99 0.25 -17.48
CA ALA A 82 7.69 0.06 -18.11
C ALA A 82 6.99 -1.13 -17.42
N VAL A 83 5.65 -1.09 -17.21
CA VAL A 83 4.96 -2.11 -16.38
C VAL A 83 3.75 -2.85 -17.00
N ASP A 84 3.86 -4.19 -17.12
CA ASP A 84 2.81 -5.16 -17.47
C ASP A 84 2.06 -5.47 -16.18
N PHE A 85 1.24 -4.49 -15.89
CA PHE A 85 0.21 -4.52 -14.89
C PHE A 85 -1.11 -4.76 -15.62
N GLN A 86 -1.53 -6.02 -15.65
CA GLN A 86 -2.93 -6.34 -15.95
C GLN A 86 -3.71 -6.19 -14.64
N PRO A 87 -4.88 -5.54 -14.66
CA PRO A 87 -5.69 -5.47 -13.47
C PRO A 87 -6.34 -6.84 -13.26
N ASP A 88 -6.58 -7.19 -12.00
CA ASP A 88 -7.13 -8.49 -11.63
C ASP A 88 -8.52 -8.73 -12.22
N ARG A 89 -9.28 -7.64 -12.44
CA ARG A 89 -10.67 -7.66 -12.90
C ARG A 89 -10.88 -6.76 -14.12
N GLU A 90 -11.69 -7.21 -15.08
CA GLU A 90 -11.94 -6.45 -16.34
C GLU A 90 -12.47 -5.03 -16.09
N GLY A 91 -13.36 -4.83 -15.11
CA GLY A 91 -13.91 -3.52 -14.79
C GLY A 91 -12.93 -2.55 -14.10
N GLU A 92 -11.70 -2.97 -13.78
CA GLU A 92 -10.65 -2.08 -13.28
C GLU A 92 -9.83 -1.43 -14.41
N LYS A 93 -9.89 -1.97 -15.64
CA LYS A 93 -9.18 -1.41 -16.81
C LYS A 93 -9.45 0.08 -17.07
N PRO A 94 -10.70 0.61 -16.95
CA PRO A 94 -10.97 2.04 -17.14
C PRO A 94 -10.31 2.94 -16.10
N TRP A 95 -9.90 2.38 -14.96
CA TRP A 95 -9.30 3.08 -13.83
C TRP A 95 -7.77 3.03 -13.85
N GLN A 96 -7.17 2.28 -14.78
CA GLN A 96 -5.71 2.24 -14.94
C GLN A 96 -5.21 3.57 -15.55
N PRO A 97 -4.21 4.24 -14.95
CA PRO A 97 -3.57 5.40 -15.56
C PRO A 97 -2.72 4.99 -16.76
N GLU A 98 -2.64 5.87 -17.76
CA GLU A 98 -1.96 5.63 -19.06
C GLU A 98 -0.45 5.32 -18.96
N TRP A 99 0.18 5.55 -17.80
CA TRP A 99 1.59 5.23 -17.58
C TRP A 99 1.85 3.75 -17.24
N LEU A 100 0.81 2.97 -16.91
CA LEU A 100 0.88 1.52 -16.75
C LEU A 100 0.66 0.85 -18.12
N GLY A 101 1.66 0.12 -18.65
CA GLY A 101 1.56 -0.44 -20.00
C GLY A 101 2.54 -1.52 -20.50
N PHE A 102 3.80 -1.64 -20.02
CA PHE A 102 4.81 -2.49 -20.73
C PHE A 102 6.05 -3.06 -19.91
N VAL A 103 5.94 -3.92 -18.87
CA VAL A 103 7.11 -4.72 -18.34
C VAL A 103 7.17 -6.01 -19.15
N PRO A 104 8.36 -6.53 -19.39
CA PRO A 104 8.61 -7.97 -19.36
C PRO A 104 8.25 -8.63 -18.00
N ALA A 105 7.72 -9.85 -18.00
CA ALA A 105 7.51 -10.62 -16.78
C ALA A 105 8.80 -10.80 -15.92
N GLN A 106 8.66 -11.17 -14.64
CA GLN A 106 9.78 -11.29 -13.69
C GLN A 106 10.94 -12.19 -14.20
N GLY A 107 10.63 -13.22 -14.99
CA GLY A 107 11.63 -14.09 -15.62
C GLY A 107 12.42 -13.42 -16.75
N THR A 108 11.75 -12.65 -17.62
CA THR A 108 12.40 -11.92 -18.73
C THR A 108 13.18 -10.70 -18.24
N LEU A 109 12.80 -10.13 -17.09
CA LEU A 109 13.48 -8.99 -16.47
C LEU A 109 15.00 -9.23 -16.25
N LEU A 110 15.40 -10.46 -15.92
CA LEU A 110 16.81 -10.84 -15.74
C LEU A 110 17.56 -10.96 -17.07
N GLU A 111 16.96 -11.60 -18.07
CA GLU A 111 17.56 -11.79 -19.39
C GLU A 111 17.70 -10.44 -20.12
N GLU A 112 16.69 -9.57 -20.00
CA GLU A 112 16.67 -8.24 -20.60
C GLU A 112 17.59 -7.26 -19.86
N ALA A 113 17.67 -7.30 -18.53
CA ALA A 113 18.64 -6.49 -17.78
C ALA A 113 20.09 -6.86 -18.14
N ALA A 114 20.39 -8.15 -18.28
CA ALA A 114 21.69 -8.62 -18.74
C ALA A 114 21.97 -8.18 -20.19
N ALA A 115 20.98 -8.26 -21.09
CA ALA A 115 21.10 -7.79 -22.47
C ALA A 115 21.25 -6.26 -22.58
N ALA A 116 20.65 -5.50 -21.67
CA ALA A 116 20.78 -4.05 -21.56
C ALA A 116 22.09 -3.59 -20.88
N GLY A 117 22.90 -4.51 -20.36
CA GLY A 117 24.15 -4.20 -19.67
C GLY A 117 23.97 -3.59 -18.27
N MET A 118 22.83 -3.85 -17.62
CA MET A 118 22.59 -3.43 -16.24
C MET A 118 23.54 -4.14 -15.27
N ASN A 119 23.86 -3.49 -14.14
CA ASN A 119 24.71 -4.09 -13.12
C ASN A 119 23.92 -5.09 -12.26
N VAL A 120 23.94 -6.36 -12.65
CA VAL A 120 23.27 -7.46 -11.95
C VAL A 120 24.24 -8.12 -10.97
N ILE A 121 23.91 -8.11 -9.68
CA ILE A 121 24.70 -8.67 -8.58
C ILE A 121 23.84 -9.70 -7.84
N ARG A 122 24.37 -10.90 -7.60
CA ARG A 122 23.71 -11.89 -6.72
C ARG A 122 24.13 -11.65 -5.27
N VAL A 123 23.16 -11.75 -4.37
CA VAL A 123 23.33 -11.50 -2.93
C VAL A 123 22.90 -12.74 -2.16
N GLY A 124 23.82 -13.31 -1.37
CA GLY A 124 23.54 -14.38 -0.42
C GLY A 124 24.43 -15.61 -0.58
N ARG A 125 24.41 -16.47 0.44
CA ARG A 125 25.22 -17.71 0.49
C ARG A 125 24.47 -18.91 -0.10
N GLY A 126 24.23 -18.87 -1.41
CA GLY A 126 23.78 -20.05 -2.15
C GLY A 126 24.88 -21.12 -2.27
N PRO A 127 24.55 -22.40 -2.55
CA PRO A 127 25.56 -23.42 -2.87
C PRO A 127 26.40 -23.06 -4.12
N ASN A 128 25.89 -22.15 -4.95
CA ASN A 128 26.51 -21.65 -6.16
C ASN A 128 27.11 -20.23 -6.01
N SER A 129 27.11 -19.61 -4.81
CA SER A 129 27.54 -18.21 -4.58
C SER A 129 29.06 -18.02 -4.63
N ARG A 130 29.69 -18.52 -5.68
CA ARG A 130 31.13 -18.48 -5.94
C ARG A 130 31.42 -17.98 -7.35
N GLU A 131 30.43 -17.43 -8.05
CA GLU A 131 30.70 -16.74 -9.31
C GLU A 131 31.41 -15.40 -8.99
N PRO A 132 32.43 -15.00 -9.77
CA PRO A 132 33.13 -13.74 -9.51
C PRO A 132 32.19 -12.53 -9.69
N GLY A 133 31.84 -11.87 -8.59
CA GLY A 133 30.92 -10.73 -8.57
C GLY A 133 29.74 -10.91 -7.61
N ASP A 134 29.48 -12.13 -7.16
CA ASP A 134 28.52 -12.40 -6.07
C ASP A 134 28.98 -11.77 -4.75
N VAL A 135 28.04 -11.31 -3.94
CA VAL A 135 28.29 -10.70 -2.62
C VAL A 135 27.48 -11.40 -1.52
N GLU A 136 27.91 -11.31 -0.27
CA GLU A 136 27.21 -11.99 0.83
C GLU A 136 26.04 -11.18 1.39
N THR A 137 26.09 -9.85 1.26
CA THR A 137 25.16 -8.92 1.92
C THR A 137 24.55 -7.88 0.96
N ILE A 138 23.35 -7.39 1.30
CA ILE A 138 22.73 -6.27 0.56
C ILE A 138 23.62 -5.02 0.67
N GLN A 139 24.31 -4.82 1.80
CA GLN A 139 25.24 -3.71 2.00
C GLN A 139 26.37 -3.70 0.94
N GLU A 140 26.99 -4.84 0.69
CA GLU A 140 28.02 -4.99 -0.35
C GLU A 140 27.45 -4.80 -1.75
N GLY A 141 26.24 -5.29 -2.01
CA GLY A 141 25.54 -5.09 -3.30
C GLY A 141 25.19 -3.62 -3.56
N LEU A 142 24.85 -2.86 -2.52
CA LEU A 142 24.61 -1.41 -2.60
C LEU A 142 25.91 -0.58 -2.61
N ALA A 143 27.05 -1.15 -2.19
CA ALA A 143 28.32 -0.44 -2.13
C ALA A 143 28.78 0.00 -3.54
N GLY A 144 29.35 1.20 -3.63
CA GLY A 144 29.77 1.77 -4.90
C GLY A 144 28.64 1.95 -5.92
N HIS A 145 27.42 2.24 -5.47
CA HIS A 145 26.36 2.70 -6.37
C HIS A 145 26.71 4.08 -6.95
N ASP A 146 26.79 4.16 -8.27
CA ASP A 146 27.28 5.31 -9.05
C ASP A 146 26.17 6.01 -9.86
N GLY A 147 24.91 5.83 -9.46
CA GLY A 147 23.71 6.34 -10.13
C GLY A 147 23.21 5.47 -11.28
N LYS A 148 23.97 4.45 -11.69
CA LYS A 148 23.56 3.52 -12.77
C LYS A 148 22.57 2.47 -12.30
N ASP A 149 21.84 1.92 -13.26
CA ASP A 149 20.91 0.81 -13.06
C ASP A 149 21.60 -0.39 -12.38
N ARG A 150 20.97 -0.86 -11.30
CA ARG A 150 21.48 -1.95 -10.47
C ARG A 150 20.37 -2.90 -10.05
N ILE A 151 20.61 -4.19 -10.18
CA ILE A 151 19.70 -5.26 -9.77
C ILE A 151 20.42 -6.15 -8.77
N LEU A 152 19.86 -6.28 -7.56
CA LEU A 152 20.32 -7.23 -6.55
C LEU A 152 19.38 -8.43 -6.52
N ILE A 153 19.89 -9.61 -6.87
CA ILE A 153 19.15 -10.88 -6.83
C ILE A 153 19.39 -11.53 -5.47
N LEU A 154 18.35 -11.67 -4.65
CA LEU A 154 18.44 -12.28 -3.33
C LEU A 154 18.29 -13.81 -3.43
N GLN A 155 19.35 -14.54 -3.09
CA GLN A 155 19.43 -16.00 -3.24
C GLN A 155 19.06 -16.73 -1.93
N GLY A 156 17.95 -17.49 -1.97
CA GLY A 156 17.39 -18.16 -0.80
C GLY A 156 16.56 -17.24 0.12
N ASP A 157 16.01 -17.81 1.20
CA ASP A 157 14.99 -17.15 2.03
C ASP A 157 15.55 -16.12 3.04
N GLY A 158 16.88 -15.94 3.09
CA GLY A 158 17.54 -15.07 4.06
C GLY A 158 17.61 -15.66 5.48
N PRO A 159 17.57 -14.82 6.54
CA PRO A 159 17.32 -13.39 6.50
C PRO A 159 18.49 -12.58 5.94
N PHE A 160 18.17 -11.55 5.16
CA PHE A 160 19.11 -10.54 4.67
C PHE A 160 18.99 -9.28 5.51
N GLU A 161 20.09 -8.71 5.98
CA GLU A 161 20.05 -7.43 6.69
C GLU A 161 20.14 -6.28 5.69
N LEU A 162 19.14 -5.39 5.69
CA LEU A 162 19.20 -4.11 4.99
C LEU A 162 19.71 -3.07 5.99
N PRO A 163 20.95 -2.56 5.86
CA PRO A 163 21.43 -1.46 6.71
C PRO A 163 20.71 -0.15 6.36
N PRO A 164 20.76 0.86 7.24
CA PRO A 164 20.38 2.22 6.87
C PRO A 164 21.20 2.69 5.65
N ALA A 165 20.54 3.16 4.60
CA ALA A 165 21.18 3.55 3.35
C ALA A 165 20.52 4.79 2.74
N THR A 166 21.32 5.63 2.09
CA THR A 166 20.81 6.74 1.27
C THR A 166 21.44 6.67 -0.10
N ILE A 167 20.60 6.59 -1.12
CA ILE A 167 20.98 6.46 -2.52
C ILE A 167 20.39 7.65 -3.28
N GLN A 168 21.17 8.22 -4.19
CA GLN A 168 20.80 9.43 -4.92
C GLN A 168 21.02 9.24 -6.41
N ASN A 169 20.10 9.76 -7.21
CA ASN A 169 20.14 9.78 -8.68
C ASN A 169 20.39 8.40 -9.29
N SER A 170 19.78 7.35 -8.71
CA SER A 170 19.73 6.04 -9.36
C SER A 170 18.88 6.15 -10.63
N GLY A 171 19.17 5.38 -11.68
CA GLY A 171 18.17 5.13 -12.72
C GLY A 171 17.12 4.16 -12.18
N LEU A 172 17.44 2.87 -12.21
CA LEU A 172 16.72 1.77 -11.58
C LEU A 172 17.54 1.13 -10.46
N LEU A 173 16.95 0.96 -9.28
CA LEU A 173 17.48 0.07 -8.23
C LEU A 173 16.46 -1.01 -7.91
N ALA A 174 16.78 -2.28 -8.21
CA ALA A 174 15.89 -3.41 -7.98
C ALA A 174 16.42 -4.35 -6.89
N LEU A 175 15.55 -4.77 -5.97
CA LEU A 175 15.75 -5.94 -5.11
C LEU A 175 14.76 -7.03 -5.58
N VAL A 176 15.31 -8.15 -6.05
CA VAL A 176 14.54 -9.19 -6.75
C VAL A 176 14.78 -10.53 -6.08
N ALA A 177 13.72 -11.27 -5.75
CA ALA A 177 13.83 -12.65 -5.31
C ALA A 177 14.29 -13.56 -6.46
N GLU A 178 15.25 -14.45 -6.17
CA GLU A 178 15.57 -15.55 -7.08
C GLU A 178 14.33 -16.46 -7.27
N PRO A 179 14.02 -16.94 -8.50
CA PRO A 179 12.92 -17.87 -8.68
C PRO A 179 13.07 -19.10 -7.75
N SER A 180 12.02 -19.42 -7.01
CA SER A 180 11.95 -20.40 -5.90
C SER A 180 12.44 -19.96 -4.51
N SER A 181 12.92 -18.72 -4.31
CA SER A 181 13.18 -18.17 -2.98
C SER A 181 12.04 -17.25 -2.48
N SER A 182 11.95 -17.11 -1.15
CA SER A 182 11.06 -16.16 -0.47
C SER A 182 11.89 -15.31 0.51
N PRO A 183 12.75 -14.40 0.00
CA PRO A 183 13.76 -13.70 0.79
C PRO A 183 13.13 -12.74 1.80
N VAL A 184 13.45 -12.95 3.09
CA VAL A 184 13.11 -12.01 4.16
C VAL A 184 14.25 -11.00 4.35
N ILE A 185 13.94 -9.73 4.14
CA ILE A 185 14.80 -8.59 4.38
C ILE A 185 14.47 -8.02 5.76
N VAL A 186 15.41 -8.12 6.70
CA VAL A 186 15.31 -7.56 8.05
C VAL A 186 15.76 -6.10 8.04
N ILE A 187 14.88 -5.22 8.50
CA ILE A 187 15.16 -3.83 8.82
C ILE A 187 15.16 -3.71 10.34
N ARG A 188 16.31 -3.35 10.92
CA ARG A 188 16.40 -3.02 12.35
C ARG A 188 16.09 -1.53 12.53
N SER A 189 14.93 -1.22 13.10
CA SER A 189 14.53 0.13 13.45
C SER A 189 15.32 0.62 14.66
N SER A 190 16.60 0.93 14.45
CA SER A 190 17.48 1.48 15.48
C SER A 190 17.01 2.85 15.90
N ALA A 191 17.04 3.13 17.20
CA ALA A 191 17.13 4.50 17.69
C ALA A 191 18.32 5.18 16.99
N TYR A 192 18.05 6.17 16.13
CA TYR A 192 19.12 6.92 15.49
C TYR A 192 19.67 7.91 16.52
N LEU A 193 20.82 7.59 17.14
CA LEU A 193 21.50 8.47 18.11
C LEU A 193 21.90 9.79 17.43
N PRO A 194 21.21 10.91 17.68
CA PRO A 194 21.30 12.08 16.82
C PRO A 194 22.26 13.11 17.41
N GLU A 195 23.55 12.79 17.57
CA GLU A 195 24.45 13.74 18.27
C GLU A 195 25.91 13.84 17.83
N ASN A 196 26.54 12.80 17.27
CA ASN A 196 28.01 12.81 17.00
C ASN A 196 28.44 12.79 15.53
N GLN A 197 27.53 12.90 14.55
CA GLN A 197 27.97 13.38 13.24
C GLN A 197 28.28 14.89 13.35
N PRO A 198 29.47 15.35 12.96
CA PRO A 198 29.81 16.76 13.05
C PRO A 198 28.80 17.56 12.23
N LYS A 199 28.19 18.58 12.83
CA LYS A 199 27.23 19.47 12.17
C LYS A 199 27.84 20.00 10.86
N ALA A 200 27.43 19.40 9.74
CA ALA A 200 27.57 20.02 8.44
C ALA A 200 26.90 21.40 8.50
N GLY A 201 27.44 22.37 7.77
CA GLY A 201 27.12 23.78 7.94
C GLY A 201 25.62 24.11 7.82
N PRO A 202 25.19 25.32 8.21
CA PRO A 202 23.78 25.73 8.33
C PRO A 202 23.01 25.87 7.00
N GLN A 203 23.43 25.18 5.93
CA GLN A 203 22.78 25.13 4.63
C GLN A 203 22.86 23.69 4.07
N SER A 204 21.79 23.29 3.38
CA SER A 204 21.69 22.07 2.53
C SER A 204 21.73 20.67 3.18
N ALA A 205 20.90 20.45 4.19
CA ALA A 205 20.18 19.18 4.33
C ALA A 205 18.70 19.48 4.64
N PRO A 206 17.72 19.09 3.80
CA PRO A 206 16.31 19.28 4.14
C PRO A 206 15.99 18.45 5.38
N ALA A 207 15.13 18.96 6.25
CA ALA A 207 14.69 18.31 7.49
C ALA A 207 13.76 17.08 7.26
N GLY A 208 13.95 16.37 6.14
CA GLY A 208 13.22 15.15 5.81
C GLY A 208 13.64 14.00 6.72
N GLY A 209 12.65 13.36 7.33
CA GLY A 209 12.80 12.46 8.48
C GLY A 209 13.73 11.25 8.29
N THR A 210 14.12 10.65 9.41
CA THR A 210 15.08 9.54 9.53
C THR A 210 14.54 8.22 9.00
N GLY A 211 14.27 8.17 7.69
CA GLY A 211 13.92 6.93 7.02
C GLY A 211 15.08 5.96 6.95
N HIS A 212 14.81 4.67 7.13
CA HIS A 212 15.85 3.63 7.19
C HIS A 212 16.54 3.45 5.84
N PHE A 213 15.76 3.19 4.79
CA PHE A 213 16.23 3.18 3.42
C PHE A 213 15.70 4.40 2.67
N ARG A 214 16.60 5.23 2.12
CA ARG A 214 16.24 6.43 1.36
C ARG A 214 16.72 6.34 -0.09
N LEU A 215 15.82 6.63 -1.03
CA LEU A 215 16.16 6.88 -2.43
C LEU A 215 15.71 8.30 -2.82
N THR A 216 16.61 9.07 -3.42
CA THR A 216 16.31 10.40 -3.97
C THR A 216 16.58 10.42 -5.46
N GLY A 217 15.55 10.54 -6.28
CA GLY A 217 15.64 10.39 -7.73
C GLY A 217 15.76 8.93 -8.19
N GLY A 218 15.01 8.57 -9.23
CA GLY A 218 15.10 7.27 -9.90
C GLY A 218 13.82 6.44 -9.83
N THR A 219 13.98 5.12 -9.78
CA THR A 219 12.93 4.16 -9.46
C THR A 219 13.45 3.08 -8.50
N LEU A 220 12.71 2.79 -7.43
CA LEU A 220 12.91 1.61 -6.58
C LEU A 220 11.97 0.48 -7.04
N ALA A 221 12.52 -0.70 -7.34
CA ALA A 221 11.75 -1.90 -7.64
C ALA A 221 11.97 -2.98 -6.56
N LEU A 222 10.89 -3.49 -5.98
CA LEU A 222 10.90 -4.60 -5.02
C LEU A 222 10.02 -5.72 -5.61
N LEU A 223 10.61 -6.88 -5.90
CA LEU A 223 9.95 -7.96 -6.65
C LEU A 223 10.11 -9.29 -5.92
N GLY A 224 9.01 -9.81 -5.34
CA GLY A 224 9.01 -11.08 -4.59
C GLY A 224 9.70 -11.03 -3.21
N VAL A 225 9.98 -9.85 -2.66
CA VAL A 225 10.76 -9.69 -1.42
C VAL A 225 9.88 -9.32 -0.22
N HIS A 226 10.26 -9.80 0.97
CA HIS A 226 9.47 -9.62 2.20
C HIS A 226 10.25 -8.83 3.24
N LEU A 227 9.84 -7.61 3.53
CA LEU A 227 10.46 -6.75 4.52
C LEU A 227 9.87 -7.02 5.91
N LEU A 228 10.74 -7.16 6.90
CA LEU A 228 10.41 -7.32 8.31
C LEU A 228 11.09 -6.20 9.10
N SER A 229 10.31 -5.22 9.57
CA SER A 229 10.78 -4.24 10.55
C SER A 229 10.75 -4.86 11.94
N VAL A 230 11.90 -4.86 12.62
CA VAL A 230 12.04 -5.28 14.02
C VAL A 230 12.57 -4.08 14.82
N PRO A 231 11.99 -3.78 16.00
CA PRO A 231 12.46 -2.68 16.85
C PRO A 231 13.90 -2.90 17.31
N GLY A 232 14.69 -1.84 17.31
CA GLY A 232 16.06 -1.86 17.83
C GLY A 232 16.10 -2.05 19.35
N SER A 233 17.14 -2.72 19.85
CA SER A 233 17.31 -3.02 21.28
C SER A 233 17.60 -1.80 22.18
N ALA A 234 17.80 -0.62 21.60
CA ALA A 234 17.96 0.64 22.33
C ALA A 234 16.60 1.34 22.41
N GLY A 235 16.02 1.40 23.61
CA GLY A 235 14.60 1.67 23.89
C GLY A 235 14.04 3.08 23.61
N THR A 236 14.44 3.72 22.51
CA THR A 236 13.84 4.95 21.98
C THR A 236 13.66 4.82 20.47
N ALA A 237 12.68 4.01 20.04
CA ALA A 237 12.35 3.86 18.63
C ALA A 237 12.03 5.23 18.00
N THR A 238 12.86 5.67 17.06
CA THR A 238 12.64 6.91 16.30
C THR A 238 11.63 6.62 15.19
N ALA A 239 10.46 7.24 15.24
CA ALA A 239 9.50 7.16 14.12
C ALA A 239 10.14 7.71 12.85
N GLY A 240 10.23 6.84 11.86
CA GLY A 240 10.70 7.14 10.52
C GLY A 240 10.14 6.13 9.54
N PRO A 241 10.07 6.48 8.25
CA PRO A 241 9.65 5.55 7.21
C PRO A 241 10.69 4.45 6.98
N LEU A 242 10.26 3.19 6.83
CA LEU A 242 11.14 2.09 6.46
C LEU A 242 11.74 2.34 5.06
N LEU A 243 10.89 2.77 4.11
CA LEU A 243 11.26 3.22 2.77
C LEU A 243 10.88 4.70 2.59
N ALA A 244 11.87 5.57 2.41
CA ALA A 244 11.70 7.00 2.11
C ALA A 244 12.08 7.29 0.66
N LEU A 245 11.11 7.65 -0.17
CA LEU A 245 11.33 7.94 -1.59
C LEU A 245 11.05 9.43 -1.84
N THR A 246 12.02 10.10 -2.46
CA THR A 246 11.95 11.52 -2.81
C THR A 246 12.26 11.69 -4.29
N ASP A 247 11.36 12.27 -5.09
CA ASP A 247 11.51 12.36 -6.57
C ASP A 247 11.80 11.03 -7.27
N ALA A 248 11.41 9.92 -6.64
CA ALA A 248 11.68 8.56 -7.09
C ALA A 248 10.38 7.76 -7.20
N ASP A 249 10.25 7.04 -8.31
CA ASP A 249 9.11 6.16 -8.57
C ASP A 249 9.25 4.85 -7.78
N LEU A 250 8.14 4.15 -7.55
CA LEU A 250 8.08 2.91 -6.79
C LEU A 250 7.35 1.81 -7.58
N VAL A 251 7.94 0.62 -7.64
CA VAL A 251 7.28 -0.60 -8.10
C VAL A 251 7.46 -1.67 -7.03
N MET A 252 6.37 -2.15 -6.43
CA MET A 252 6.36 -3.32 -5.56
C MET A 252 5.44 -4.39 -6.15
N ARG A 253 5.95 -5.61 -6.36
CA ARG A 253 5.15 -6.74 -6.85
C ARG A 253 5.34 -7.97 -5.99
N GLN A 254 4.25 -8.62 -5.56
CA GLN A 254 4.29 -9.86 -4.77
C GLN A 254 5.20 -9.73 -3.52
N CYS A 255 5.10 -8.58 -2.86
CA CYS A 255 5.94 -8.21 -1.72
C CYS A 255 5.12 -8.12 -0.44
N SER A 256 5.78 -8.15 0.70
CA SER A 256 5.13 -7.78 1.96
C SER A 256 6.00 -6.90 2.83
N ILE A 257 5.38 -6.04 3.64
CA ILE A 257 6.04 -5.35 4.75
C ILE A 257 5.31 -5.73 6.03
N THR A 258 6.02 -6.34 6.98
CA THR A 258 5.52 -6.63 8.33
C THR A 258 6.30 -5.78 9.33
N ALA A 259 5.62 -4.98 10.13
CA ALA A 259 6.20 -4.31 11.28
C ALA A 259 5.84 -5.07 12.56
N ASP A 260 6.86 -5.61 13.20
CA ASP A 260 6.78 -6.31 14.49
C ASP A 260 6.90 -5.28 15.63
N ASP A 261 5.87 -4.44 15.77
CA ASP A 261 5.84 -3.39 16.78
C ASP A 261 5.38 -3.91 18.15
N SER A 262 5.82 -5.12 18.54
CA SER A 262 5.50 -5.81 19.81
C SER A 262 6.12 -5.14 21.06
N ILE A 263 6.34 -3.83 21.01
CA ILE A 263 6.79 -3.02 22.13
C ILE A 263 5.63 -2.87 23.13
N ASP A 264 5.80 -3.44 24.33
CA ASP A 264 4.90 -3.27 25.47
C ASP A 264 4.85 -1.79 25.94
N GLY A 265 4.11 -0.93 25.22
CA GLY A 265 3.98 0.48 25.57
C GLY A 265 3.34 1.36 24.50
N SER A 266 2.10 1.80 24.73
CA SER A 266 1.24 2.61 23.85
C SER A 266 1.78 4.03 23.46
N THR A 267 3.04 4.35 23.77
CA THR A 267 3.63 5.69 23.55
C THR A 267 4.65 5.74 22.42
N ALA A 268 4.99 4.60 21.79
CA ALA A 268 5.83 4.61 20.60
C ALA A 268 5.11 5.36 19.46
N PRO A 269 5.76 6.33 18.79
CA PRO A 269 5.20 6.97 17.61
C PRO A 269 5.12 5.94 16.46
N PRO A 270 4.10 6.02 15.58
CA PRO A 270 3.86 4.99 14.60
C PRO A 270 5.02 4.89 13.60
N VAL A 271 5.36 3.65 13.22
CA VAL A 271 6.26 3.38 12.10
C VAL A 271 5.51 3.71 10.80
N THR A 272 6.22 4.20 9.79
CA THR A 272 5.67 4.33 8.44
C THR A 272 6.33 3.28 7.55
N ALA A 273 5.58 2.49 6.78
CA ALA A 273 6.21 1.51 5.88
C ALA A 273 6.83 2.21 4.66
N ILE A 274 6.06 3.05 3.97
CA ILE A 274 6.45 3.75 2.75
C ILE A 274 6.10 5.23 2.90
N SER A 275 7.06 6.13 2.71
CA SER A 275 6.82 7.57 2.56
C SER A 275 7.27 8.03 1.17
N LEU A 276 6.36 8.67 0.43
CA LEU A 276 6.58 9.19 -0.91
C LEU A 276 6.54 10.72 -0.86
N SER A 277 7.52 11.39 -1.46
CA SER A 277 7.68 12.85 -1.40
C SER A 277 8.21 13.43 -2.71
N GLY A 278 7.74 14.62 -3.10
CA GLY A 278 8.39 15.41 -4.16
C GLY A 278 9.28 16.48 -3.52
N GLN A 279 10.52 16.67 -3.98
CA GLN A 279 11.23 17.90 -3.62
C GLN A 279 10.60 19.06 -4.36
N ARG A 280 10.16 20.06 -3.58
CA ARG A 280 10.09 21.43 -4.07
C ARG A 280 11.51 21.86 -4.45
N GLN A 281 11.87 21.80 -5.73
CA GLN A 281 13.08 22.45 -6.21
C GLN A 281 12.96 23.93 -5.84
N GLY A 282 13.99 24.48 -5.18
CA GLY A 282 13.95 25.87 -4.70
C GLY A 282 13.72 26.85 -5.84
N GLN A 283 13.24 28.06 -5.49
CA GLN A 283 12.68 29.14 -6.33
C GLN A 283 13.41 29.57 -7.64
N HIS A 284 14.51 28.91 -8.02
CA HIS A 284 15.35 29.20 -9.18
C HIS A 284 15.49 28.06 -10.20
N ARG A 285 14.84 26.90 -10.01
CA ARG A 285 14.65 25.94 -11.10
C ARG A 285 13.19 25.92 -11.54
N GLU A 286 12.98 25.78 -12.84
CA GLU A 286 11.63 25.50 -13.37
C GLU A 286 11.13 24.20 -12.73
N PRO A 287 9.88 24.15 -12.24
CA PRO A 287 9.33 22.93 -11.69
C PRO A 287 9.34 21.86 -12.78
N THR A 288 10.08 20.78 -12.53
CA THR A 288 9.98 19.59 -13.38
C THR A 288 8.59 19.01 -13.18
N ASP A 289 7.78 18.97 -14.23
CA ASP A 289 6.41 18.42 -14.26
C ASP A 289 6.39 16.86 -14.13
N ARG A 290 7.35 16.31 -13.38
CA ARG A 290 7.48 14.89 -13.11
C ARG A 290 6.55 14.51 -11.97
N ARG A 291 5.36 14.04 -12.33
CA ARG A 291 4.49 13.30 -11.43
C ARG A 291 5.18 12.01 -10.98
N LEU A 292 5.32 11.83 -9.67
CA LEU A 292 5.75 10.58 -9.03
C LEU A 292 4.78 9.45 -9.35
N ARG A 293 5.28 8.24 -9.57
CA ARG A 293 4.48 7.06 -9.88
C ARG A 293 4.78 5.95 -8.90
N ALA A 294 3.76 5.41 -8.27
CA ALA A 294 3.88 4.28 -7.36
C ALA A 294 2.91 3.17 -7.76
N LEU A 295 3.41 1.96 -7.98
CA LEU A 295 2.61 0.76 -8.17
C LEU A 295 2.87 -0.24 -7.05
N LEU A 296 1.80 -0.69 -6.42
CA LEU A 296 1.76 -1.82 -5.50
C LEU A 296 0.86 -2.90 -6.12
N ASP A 297 1.41 -4.02 -6.56
CA ASP A 297 0.70 -5.16 -7.16
C ASP A 297 0.86 -6.38 -6.25
N ARG A 298 -0.24 -6.89 -5.69
CA ARG A 298 -0.23 -8.03 -4.74
C ARG A 298 0.71 -7.81 -3.55
N VAL A 299 0.57 -6.64 -2.90
CA VAL A 299 1.39 -6.25 -1.76
C VAL A 299 0.60 -6.36 -0.45
N THR A 300 1.22 -6.92 0.58
CA THR A 300 0.66 -6.96 1.95
C THR A 300 1.47 -6.08 2.91
N ILE A 301 0.89 -5.03 3.48
CA ILE A 301 1.52 -4.18 4.50
C ILE A 301 0.74 -4.29 5.82
N ARG A 302 1.41 -4.67 6.91
CA ARG A 302 0.74 -4.92 8.21
C ARG A 302 1.64 -4.64 9.43
N GLY A 303 1.05 -4.11 10.49
CA GLY A 303 1.72 -3.89 11.78
C GLY A 303 0.80 -3.19 12.78
N GLU A 304 1.01 -3.35 14.09
CA GLU A 304 0.09 -2.82 15.10
C GLU A 304 0.06 -1.28 15.13
N HIS A 305 1.25 -0.68 15.05
CA HIS A 305 1.50 0.76 15.12
C HIS A 305 2.01 1.30 13.77
N LEU A 306 1.50 0.76 12.66
CA LEU A 306 2.03 1.01 11.31
C LEU A 306 1.12 1.90 10.46
N THR A 307 1.65 3.01 9.95
CA THR A 307 1.13 3.73 8.78
C THR A 307 1.62 3.03 7.52
N ALA A 308 0.74 2.47 6.69
CA ALA A 308 1.16 1.69 5.53
C ALA A 308 1.75 2.56 4.41
N ILE A 309 1.12 3.71 4.14
CA ILE A 309 1.57 4.65 3.11
C ILE A 309 1.43 6.08 3.64
N ASP A 310 2.48 6.88 3.48
CA ASP A 310 2.51 8.29 3.79
C ASP A 310 2.87 9.10 2.52
N LEU A 311 1.98 9.99 2.12
CA LEU A 311 2.05 10.74 0.88
C LEU A 311 2.31 12.20 1.21
N GLN A 312 3.59 12.59 1.23
CA GLN A 312 4.02 13.96 1.49
C GLN A 312 3.72 14.87 0.28
N PRO A 313 3.80 16.21 0.42
CA PRO A 313 3.44 17.12 -0.67
C PRO A 313 4.29 16.88 -1.93
N GLY A 314 3.62 16.67 -3.05
CA GLY A 314 4.20 16.56 -4.40
C GLY A 314 3.12 16.12 -5.39
N THR A 315 3.40 16.21 -6.70
CA THR A 315 2.56 15.60 -7.73
C THR A 315 2.81 14.09 -7.77
N MET A 316 1.77 13.28 -7.62
CA MET A 316 1.90 11.82 -7.55
C MET A 316 0.67 11.06 -8.06
N ASP A 317 0.91 9.82 -8.45
CA ASP A 317 -0.06 8.85 -8.91
C ASP A 317 0.28 7.48 -8.29
N LEU A 318 -0.50 7.08 -7.29
CA LEU A 318 -0.38 5.82 -6.58
C LEU A 318 -1.47 4.86 -7.06
N VAL A 319 -1.07 3.69 -7.51
CA VAL A 319 -1.95 2.55 -7.82
C VAL A 319 -1.60 1.39 -6.90
N ALA A 320 -2.56 1.01 -6.05
CA ALA A 320 -2.53 -0.27 -5.34
C ALA A 320 -3.55 -1.21 -6.00
N SER A 321 -3.10 -2.40 -6.36
CA SER A 321 -3.90 -3.45 -6.98
C SER A 321 -3.76 -4.75 -6.21
N ASN A 322 -4.90 -5.36 -5.88
CA ASN A 322 -4.97 -6.61 -5.13
C ASN A 322 -4.10 -6.57 -3.85
N CYS A 323 -4.14 -5.46 -3.11
CA CYS A 323 -3.29 -5.24 -1.93
C CYS A 323 -4.06 -5.43 -0.62
N VAL A 324 -3.32 -5.76 0.45
CA VAL A 324 -3.81 -5.78 1.84
C VAL A 324 -3.05 -4.75 2.66
N PHE A 325 -3.76 -3.85 3.33
CA PHE A 325 -3.19 -2.92 4.30
C PHE A 325 -3.89 -3.08 5.66
N ALA A 326 -3.16 -3.41 6.73
CA ALA A 326 -3.73 -3.70 8.05
C ALA A 326 -2.98 -2.98 9.20
N SER A 327 -3.71 -2.27 10.06
CA SER A 327 -3.16 -1.56 11.22
C SER A 327 -4.16 -1.55 12.38
N GLN A 328 -3.71 -1.48 13.64
CA GLN A 328 -4.64 -1.31 14.78
C GLN A 328 -4.76 0.15 15.22
N THR A 329 -3.67 0.91 15.25
CA THR A 329 -3.66 2.22 15.94
C THR A 329 -3.29 3.42 15.08
N ALA A 330 -2.68 3.20 13.91
CA ALA A 330 -2.24 4.25 13.00
C ALA A 330 -3.17 4.32 11.77
N PRO A 331 -3.28 5.48 11.10
CA PRO A 331 -3.98 5.57 9.82
C PRO A 331 -3.26 4.71 8.77
N LEU A 332 -3.99 3.96 7.95
CA LEU A 332 -3.37 3.14 6.90
C LEU A 332 -2.72 4.01 5.82
N ILE A 333 -3.41 5.07 5.43
CA ILE A 333 -2.92 6.05 4.45
C ILE A 333 -2.93 7.44 5.09
N SER A 334 -1.75 8.05 5.14
CA SER A 334 -1.53 9.47 5.43
C SER A 334 -1.32 10.19 4.10
N LEU A 335 -1.96 11.35 3.91
CA LEU A 335 -1.69 12.24 2.79
C LEU A 335 -1.59 13.68 3.29
N GLU A 336 -0.57 14.40 2.84
CA GLU A 336 -0.40 15.83 3.03
C GLU A 336 -0.50 16.53 1.67
N ALA A 337 -1.56 17.34 1.51
CA ALA A 337 -1.88 18.02 0.26
C ALA A 337 -0.90 19.15 -0.06
N THR A 338 -0.62 19.34 -1.36
CA THR A 338 0.20 20.45 -1.85
C THR A 338 -0.56 21.77 -1.86
N ASN A 339 0.07 22.82 -1.34
CA ASN A 339 -0.33 24.20 -1.59
C ASN A 339 0.47 24.70 -2.81
N GLU A 340 0.13 24.17 -3.98
CA GLU A 340 0.68 24.62 -5.26
C GLU A 340 -0.45 24.78 -6.28
N PRO A 341 -0.49 25.86 -7.07
CA PRO A 341 -1.53 26.02 -8.08
C PRO A 341 -1.31 24.96 -9.17
N PRO A 342 -2.38 24.39 -9.78
CA PRO A 342 -2.20 23.56 -10.95
C PRO A 342 -1.44 24.35 -12.02
N ILE A 343 -0.25 23.85 -12.41
CA ILE A 343 0.55 24.45 -13.49
C ILE A 343 -0.33 24.43 -14.73
N SER A 344 -0.78 25.60 -15.16
CA SER A 344 -1.81 25.71 -16.19
C SER A 344 -1.34 25.11 -17.52
N THR A 345 -1.84 23.92 -17.85
CA THR A 345 -1.60 23.15 -19.08
C THR A 345 -2.02 23.89 -20.38
N ALA A 346 -2.55 25.10 -20.27
CA ALA A 346 -2.73 26.03 -21.39
C ALA A 346 -1.43 26.34 -22.16
N ALA A 347 -0.25 26.15 -21.54
CA ALA A 347 1.04 26.21 -22.25
C ALA A 347 1.28 25.00 -23.17
N GLU A 348 0.88 23.80 -22.74
CA GLU A 348 1.06 22.56 -23.49
C GLU A 348 0.04 22.43 -24.64
N ASN A 349 -1.22 22.83 -24.39
CA ASN A 349 -2.26 22.94 -25.43
C ASN A 349 -1.93 23.98 -26.53
N ARG A 350 -0.91 24.83 -26.34
CA ARG A 350 -0.39 25.71 -27.42
C ARG A 350 0.64 25.02 -28.32
N ARG A 351 1.29 23.92 -27.92
CA ARG A 351 2.26 23.20 -28.76
C ARG A 351 1.62 22.27 -29.79
N ILE A 352 0.39 21.80 -29.55
CA ILE A 352 -0.30 20.84 -30.44
C ILE A 352 -0.94 21.51 -31.67
N ASN A 353 -1.09 22.84 -31.69
CA ASN A 353 -1.81 23.57 -32.75
C ASN A 353 -0.96 24.02 -33.96
N VAL A 354 0.17 23.37 -34.26
CA VAL A 354 1.04 23.72 -35.40
C VAL A 354 1.47 22.51 -36.24
N ALA A 355 0.51 21.71 -36.76
CA ALA A 355 0.70 20.89 -37.98
C ALA A 355 -0.59 20.15 -38.46
N SER A 356 -1.58 20.85 -39.02
CA SER A 356 -2.53 20.22 -39.97
C SER A 356 -3.29 21.26 -40.82
N SER A 357 -2.60 21.87 -41.79
CA SER A 357 -3.25 22.68 -42.83
C SER A 357 -2.98 22.09 -44.21
N GLU A 358 -3.78 21.10 -44.62
CA GLU A 358 -3.92 20.70 -46.03
C GLU A 358 -5.41 20.49 -46.38
N PRO A 359 -5.79 20.62 -47.67
CA PRO A 359 -7.09 21.19 -48.02
C PRO A 359 -8.19 20.17 -48.34
N LEU A 360 -9.44 20.64 -48.25
CA LEU A 360 -10.63 19.95 -48.73
C LEU A 360 -10.52 19.54 -50.20
N ALA A 361 -10.69 18.25 -50.50
CA ALA A 361 -11.21 17.79 -51.78
C ALA A 361 -11.86 16.39 -51.70
N VAL A 362 -12.80 16.18 -52.63
CA VAL A 362 -13.35 14.89 -53.12
C VAL A 362 -14.68 14.38 -52.52
N LYS A 363 -15.74 14.85 -53.18
CA LYS A 363 -16.89 14.11 -53.73
C LYS A 363 -17.85 13.35 -52.79
N GLN A 364 -19.06 13.90 -52.74
CA GLN A 364 -20.30 13.14 -52.63
C GLN A 364 -20.39 12.03 -53.70
N ALA A 365 -20.86 10.86 -53.30
CA ALA A 365 -21.53 9.90 -54.18
C ALA A 365 -22.77 9.37 -53.45
N ALA A 366 -23.94 9.48 -54.09
CA ALA A 366 -25.18 8.92 -53.56
C ALA A 366 -25.22 7.41 -53.80
N GLY A 367 -25.73 6.65 -52.83
CA GLY A 367 -25.75 5.18 -52.88
C GLY A 367 -26.76 4.58 -51.90
N GLU A 368 -28.01 4.54 -52.35
CA GLU A 368 -29.06 3.54 -52.10
C GLU A 368 -29.39 3.04 -50.67
N LYS A 369 -30.71 3.01 -50.45
CA LYS A 369 -31.39 2.34 -49.34
C LYS A 369 -31.08 0.85 -49.33
N GLU A 370 -30.87 0.27 -48.15
CA GLU A 370 -31.42 -1.06 -47.88
C GLU A 370 -31.96 -1.18 -46.45
N SER A 371 -33.05 -1.94 -46.31
CA SER A 371 -33.84 -2.05 -45.09
C SER A 371 -33.34 -3.20 -44.20
N SER A 372 -33.33 -3.00 -42.88
CA SER A 372 -33.15 -4.08 -41.91
C SER A 372 -33.98 -3.85 -40.64
N PRO A 373 -34.29 -4.93 -39.89
CA PRO A 373 -35.54 -5.00 -39.14
C PRO A 373 -35.46 -4.45 -37.71
N VAL A 374 -36.65 -4.09 -37.20
CA VAL A 374 -36.89 -3.67 -35.81
C VAL A 374 -36.52 -4.79 -34.85
N GLN A 375 -35.52 -4.57 -34.00
CA GLN A 375 -35.32 -5.33 -32.76
C GLN A 375 -36.07 -4.67 -31.59
N PRO A 376 -36.58 -5.44 -30.62
CA PRO A 376 -37.30 -4.90 -29.47
C PRO A 376 -36.36 -4.16 -28.51
N ALA A 377 -36.88 -3.12 -27.86
CA ALA A 377 -36.14 -2.29 -26.91
C ALA A 377 -35.77 -3.07 -25.64
N GLY A 378 -34.56 -3.63 -25.62
CA GLY A 378 -33.89 -3.97 -24.37
C GLY A 378 -33.43 -2.69 -23.68
N PHE A 379 -33.89 -2.44 -22.45
CA PHE A 379 -33.37 -1.36 -21.61
C PHE A 379 -31.94 -1.72 -21.19
N SER A 380 -30.97 -1.35 -22.02
CA SER A 380 -29.56 -1.38 -21.63
C SER A 380 -29.34 -0.29 -20.60
N THR A 381 -29.21 -0.67 -19.33
CA THR A 381 -28.66 0.18 -18.25
C THR A 381 -27.15 0.28 -18.40
N ALA A 382 -26.69 0.65 -19.60
CA ALA A 382 -25.31 1.04 -19.83
C ALA A 382 -25.07 2.33 -19.04
N VAL A 383 -24.52 2.16 -17.83
CA VAL A 383 -23.87 3.24 -17.10
C VAL A 383 -22.91 3.90 -18.09
N PRO A 384 -22.99 5.22 -18.33
CA PRO A 384 -22.07 5.87 -19.25
C PRO A 384 -20.66 5.59 -18.75
N ALA A 385 -19.84 4.94 -19.60
CA ALA A 385 -18.46 4.63 -19.26
C ALA A 385 -17.81 5.94 -18.77
N PRO A 386 -17.18 5.94 -17.57
CA PRO A 386 -16.54 7.15 -17.06
C PRO A 386 -15.54 7.60 -18.12
N LEU A 387 -15.74 8.82 -18.64
CA LEU A 387 -14.76 9.41 -19.55
C LEU A 387 -13.42 9.40 -18.81
N PRO A 388 -12.34 8.83 -19.39
CA PRO A 388 -11.03 8.84 -18.76
C PRO A 388 -10.62 10.31 -18.63
N GLY A 389 -10.81 10.85 -17.44
CA GLY A 389 -10.62 12.26 -17.16
C GLY A 389 -9.14 12.57 -17.18
N SER A 390 -8.76 13.66 -17.85
CA SER A 390 -7.52 14.36 -17.51
C SER A 390 -7.68 14.89 -16.08
N THR A 391 -7.28 14.08 -15.10
CA THR A 391 -7.34 14.43 -13.68
C THR A 391 -6.26 15.46 -13.40
N THR A 392 -6.65 16.74 -13.25
CA THR A 392 -5.74 17.83 -12.86
C THR A 392 -5.21 17.69 -11.44
N ALA A 393 -5.80 16.78 -10.66
CA ALA A 393 -5.41 16.49 -9.29
C ALA A 393 -3.91 16.24 -9.17
N HIS A 394 -3.27 16.95 -8.24
CA HIS A 394 -1.84 16.80 -7.98
C HIS A 394 -1.54 15.40 -7.45
N GLN A 395 -2.39 14.90 -6.55
CA GLN A 395 -2.23 13.60 -5.89
C GLN A 395 -3.41 12.69 -6.24
N VAL A 396 -3.16 11.54 -6.89
CA VAL A 396 -4.20 10.54 -7.18
C VAL A 396 -3.87 9.21 -6.52
N ILE A 397 -4.84 8.66 -5.77
CA ILE A 397 -4.75 7.35 -5.12
C ILE A 397 -5.79 6.43 -5.74
N ARG A 398 -5.36 5.27 -6.24
CA ARG A 398 -6.22 4.24 -6.83
C ARG A 398 -6.08 2.95 -6.05
N LEU A 399 -7.20 2.46 -5.51
CA LEU A 399 -7.31 1.22 -4.78
C LEU A 399 -8.18 0.26 -5.61
N LEU A 400 -7.54 -0.69 -6.28
CA LEU A 400 -8.17 -1.67 -7.18
C LEU A 400 -8.12 -3.04 -6.47
N SER A 401 -9.26 -3.70 -6.26
CA SER A 401 -9.32 -4.97 -5.52
C SER A 401 -8.56 -4.96 -4.17
N CYS A 402 -8.55 -3.84 -3.45
CA CYS A 402 -7.79 -3.71 -2.21
C CYS A 402 -8.61 -4.06 -0.97
N THR A 403 -7.95 -4.55 0.08
CA THR A 403 -8.54 -4.79 1.40
C THR A 403 -7.79 -4.01 2.47
N LEU A 404 -8.44 -2.97 2.99
CA LEU A 404 -7.93 -2.07 4.02
C LEU A 404 -8.63 -2.39 5.34
N VAL A 405 -7.87 -2.60 6.42
CA VAL A 405 -8.41 -2.92 7.74
C VAL A 405 -7.73 -2.08 8.83
N SER A 406 -8.50 -1.23 9.52
CA SER A 406 -7.97 -0.38 10.59
C SER A 406 -8.71 -0.53 11.93
N GLY A 407 -7.96 -0.64 13.02
CA GLY A 407 -8.50 -0.55 14.38
C GLY A 407 -8.82 0.88 14.85
N SER A 408 -8.47 1.91 14.07
CA SER A 408 -8.58 3.33 14.45
C SER A 408 -9.11 4.22 13.31
N THR A 409 -8.24 4.99 12.66
CA THR A 409 -8.53 5.80 11.47
C THR A 409 -8.20 4.99 10.22
N GLY A 410 -9.04 5.05 9.18
CA GLY A 410 -8.73 4.43 7.88
C GLY A 410 -7.67 5.23 7.12
N MET A 411 -8.00 6.48 6.82
CA MET A 411 -7.16 7.43 6.10
C MET A 411 -7.15 8.78 6.81
N ARG A 412 -6.01 9.47 6.84
CA ARG A 412 -5.87 10.82 7.40
C ARG A 412 -5.31 11.76 6.33
N PHE A 413 -6.07 12.77 5.93
CA PHE A 413 -5.64 13.77 4.95
C PHE A 413 -5.46 15.12 5.63
N LEU A 414 -4.23 15.62 5.59
CA LEU A 414 -3.82 16.93 6.07
C LEU A 414 -3.70 17.91 4.90
N ARG A 415 -4.25 19.11 5.04
CA ARG A 415 -4.02 20.26 4.17
C ARG A 415 -3.41 21.37 5.00
N LYS A 416 -2.27 21.92 4.59
CA LYS A 416 -1.62 23.02 5.31
C LYS A 416 -2.38 24.32 5.05
N ALA A 417 -2.53 25.15 6.08
CA ALA A 417 -3.42 26.31 6.08
C ALA A 417 -3.07 27.45 5.10
N ASP A 418 -1.95 27.35 4.36
CA ASP A 418 -1.48 28.41 3.46
C ASP A 418 -2.29 28.49 2.14
N ASN A 419 -3.53 28.96 2.24
CA ASN A 419 -4.40 29.60 1.22
C ASN A 419 -4.63 28.96 -0.16
N GLU A 420 -3.99 27.85 -0.53
CA GLU A 420 -4.17 27.23 -1.84
C GLU A 420 -4.95 25.90 -1.76
N THR A 421 -5.56 25.51 -2.87
CA THR A 421 -6.39 24.30 -3.00
C THR A 421 -5.57 23.16 -3.56
N GLY A 422 -4.95 22.38 -2.67
CA GLY A 422 -4.38 21.10 -3.06
C GLY A 422 -5.47 20.19 -3.63
N GLU A 423 -5.29 19.76 -4.88
CA GLU A 423 -6.21 18.83 -5.53
C GLU A 423 -5.76 17.38 -5.30
N ALA A 424 -6.59 16.61 -4.59
CA ALA A 424 -6.38 15.20 -4.32
C ALA A 424 -7.60 14.38 -4.76
N GLU A 425 -7.38 13.20 -5.34
CA GLU A 425 -8.43 12.31 -5.82
C GLU A 425 -8.21 10.87 -5.33
N ILE A 426 -9.27 10.26 -4.82
CA ILE A 426 -9.28 8.87 -4.35
C ILE A 426 -10.27 8.07 -5.18
N GLN A 427 -9.79 6.97 -5.76
CA GLN A 427 -10.57 6.03 -6.56
C GLN A 427 -10.54 4.66 -5.88
N CYS A 428 -11.70 4.16 -5.43
CA CYS A 428 -11.84 2.83 -4.82
C CYS A 428 -12.69 1.94 -5.73
N VAL A 429 -12.10 0.87 -6.27
CA VAL A 429 -12.76 -0.03 -7.21
C VAL A 429 -12.65 -1.46 -6.69
N ASN A 430 -13.77 -2.19 -6.64
CA ASN A 430 -13.84 -3.57 -6.16
C ASN A 430 -13.20 -3.79 -4.78
N SER A 431 -13.16 -2.76 -3.92
CA SER A 431 -12.33 -2.75 -2.71
C SER A 431 -13.16 -2.87 -1.43
N VAL A 432 -12.53 -3.30 -0.34
CA VAL A 432 -13.11 -3.32 1.01
C VAL A 432 -12.28 -2.45 1.94
N LEU A 433 -12.92 -1.51 2.62
CA LEU A 433 -12.31 -0.65 3.62
C LEU A 433 -13.07 -0.86 4.92
N ALA A 434 -12.42 -1.43 5.93
CA ALA A 434 -13.12 -1.94 7.11
C ALA A 434 -12.46 -1.53 8.43
N SER A 435 -13.27 -1.50 9.49
CA SER A 435 -12.80 -1.30 10.85
C SER A 435 -13.03 -2.50 11.76
N THR A 436 -11.95 -2.92 12.41
CA THR A 436 -11.89 -3.99 13.43
C THR A 436 -11.91 -3.47 14.86
N GLY A 437 -11.81 -2.15 15.05
CA GLY A 437 -11.64 -1.58 16.38
C GLY A 437 -12.86 -1.77 17.28
N ASP A 438 -12.60 -1.91 18.59
CA ASP A 438 -13.60 -1.76 19.63
C ASP A 438 -13.92 -0.29 19.98
N LYS A 439 -13.06 0.64 19.53
CA LYS A 439 -13.13 2.06 19.88
C LYS A 439 -14.49 2.68 19.52
N PRO A 440 -15.04 3.59 20.36
CA PRO A 440 -16.30 4.27 20.10
C PRO A 440 -16.19 5.35 19.01
N SER A 441 -15.00 5.69 18.56
CA SER A 441 -14.73 6.58 17.42
C SER A 441 -13.83 5.86 16.41
N ARG A 442 -14.44 5.38 15.32
CA ARG A 442 -13.76 4.65 14.23
C ARG A 442 -14.09 5.36 12.94
N THR A 443 -13.10 6.12 12.48
CA THR A 443 -13.24 7.12 11.43
C THR A 443 -12.63 6.60 10.14
N LEU A 444 -13.42 6.42 9.08
CA LEU A 444 -12.86 6.01 7.79
C LEU A 444 -11.91 7.08 7.25
N LEU A 445 -12.35 8.34 7.24
CA LEU A 445 -11.58 9.47 6.73
C LEU A 445 -11.51 10.62 7.73
N GLU A 446 -10.31 10.95 8.15
CA GLU A 446 -10.00 12.10 9.02
C GLU A 446 -9.43 13.24 8.16
N LEU A 447 -10.08 14.41 8.22
CA LEU A 447 -9.76 15.59 7.43
C LEU A 447 -9.28 16.72 8.34
N VAL A 448 -8.03 17.16 8.13
CA VAL A 448 -7.39 18.25 8.88
C VAL A 448 -6.99 19.35 7.90
N GLY A 449 -7.42 20.59 8.14
CA GLY A 449 -7.20 21.75 7.27
C GLY A 449 -8.06 21.78 5.99
N TRP A 450 -9.06 20.91 5.86
CA TRP A 450 -9.92 20.83 4.67
C TRP A 450 -11.24 21.58 4.84
N THR A 451 -11.52 22.49 3.91
CA THR A 451 -12.72 23.33 3.88
C THR A 451 -13.87 22.70 3.09
N GLU A 452 -15.11 22.88 3.55
CA GLU A 452 -16.28 22.74 2.67
C GLU A 452 -16.40 23.92 1.71
N ARG A 453 -16.85 23.65 0.47
CA ARG A 453 -17.23 24.69 -0.50
C ARG A 453 -18.46 25.45 0.00
N SER A 454 -18.34 26.78 0.09
CA SER A 454 -19.44 27.67 0.49
C SER A 454 -20.63 27.69 -0.47
N SER A 455 -20.44 27.24 -1.72
CA SER A 455 -21.49 27.15 -2.74
C SER A 455 -21.80 25.68 -3.05
N PRO A 456 -23.07 25.24 -2.99
CA PRO A 456 -23.43 23.87 -3.30
C PRO A 456 -23.36 23.61 -4.82
N ASP A 457 -22.21 23.12 -5.28
CA ASP A 457 -22.08 22.52 -6.61
C ASP A 457 -22.89 21.20 -6.65
N PRO A 458 -23.78 20.98 -7.62
CA PRO A 458 -24.53 19.72 -7.74
C PRO A 458 -23.72 18.57 -8.36
N VAL A 459 -22.59 18.87 -9.02
CA VAL A 459 -21.73 17.90 -9.72
C VAL A 459 -20.48 17.55 -8.90
N ARG A 460 -19.90 18.51 -8.18
CA ARG A 460 -18.63 18.35 -7.46
C ARG A 460 -18.80 18.02 -5.98
N SER A 461 -17.79 17.32 -5.44
CA SER A 461 -17.56 17.12 -4.01
C SER A 461 -17.73 18.42 -3.20
N ARG A 462 -18.39 18.31 -2.04
CA ARG A 462 -18.52 19.40 -1.07
C ARG A 462 -17.20 19.76 -0.40
N VAL A 463 -16.24 18.84 -0.32
CA VAL A 463 -14.89 19.14 0.19
C VAL A 463 -14.09 19.83 -0.93
N GLU A 464 -13.52 20.99 -0.63
CA GLU A 464 -12.78 21.77 -1.60
C GLU A 464 -11.41 21.15 -1.89
N GLY A 465 -11.15 20.82 -3.15
CA GLY A 465 -9.90 20.17 -3.58
C GLY A 465 -9.86 18.65 -3.41
N LEU A 466 -10.85 18.03 -2.78
CA LEU A 466 -10.86 16.58 -2.53
C LEU A 466 -11.99 15.88 -3.30
N GLU A 467 -11.64 14.96 -4.20
CA GLU A 467 -12.59 14.09 -4.91
C GLU A 467 -12.51 12.64 -4.40
N TRP A 468 -13.67 12.00 -4.28
CA TRP A 468 -13.81 10.58 -4.00
C TRP A 468 -14.68 9.92 -5.07
N LYS A 469 -14.23 8.78 -5.59
CA LYS A 469 -14.95 7.95 -6.56
C LYS A 469 -14.93 6.51 -6.05
N SER A 470 -16.10 5.88 -5.95
CA SER A 470 -16.21 4.46 -5.61
C SER A 470 -16.98 3.68 -6.67
N GLU A 471 -16.49 2.49 -6.98
CA GLU A 471 -17.19 1.48 -7.74
C GLU A 471 -17.07 0.13 -7.02
N SER A 472 -18.21 -0.56 -6.88
CA SER A 472 -18.30 -1.93 -6.33
C SER A 472 -17.53 -2.14 -5.02
N THR A 473 -17.61 -1.14 -4.14
CA THR A 473 -16.78 -1.02 -2.93
C THR A 473 -17.64 -1.23 -1.68
N ALA A 474 -17.04 -1.78 -0.62
CA ALA A 474 -17.70 -1.97 0.67
C ALA A 474 -16.95 -1.25 1.81
N LEU A 475 -17.66 -0.40 2.54
CA LEU A 475 -17.17 0.28 3.74
C LEU A 475 -17.81 -0.39 4.97
N LEU A 476 -17.01 -1.07 5.80
CA LEU A 476 -17.52 -1.97 6.85
C LEU A 476 -17.08 -1.54 8.26
N GLY A 477 -17.98 -1.62 9.23
CA GLY A 477 -17.65 -1.47 10.66
C GLY A 477 -17.37 -0.03 11.13
N TRP A 478 -17.34 0.94 10.24
CA TRP A 478 -17.18 2.37 10.56
C TRP A 478 -18.45 2.94 11.21
N ASN A 479 -18.28 3.73 12.27
CA ASN A 479 -19.38 4.53 12.81
C ASN A 479 -19.29 6.01 12.39
N GLN A 480 -18.10 6.49 12.04
CA GLN A 480 -17.88 7.80 11.44
C GLN A 480 -17.22 7.60 10.08
N LEU A 481 -17.86 8.07 9.00
CA LEU A 481 -17.27 7.93 7.66
C LEU A 481 -16.31 9.09 7.37
N VAL A 482 -16.66 10.31 7.79
CA VAL A 482 -15.78 11.47 7.72
C VAL A 482 -15.84 12.25 9.03
N HIS A 483 -14.68 12.64 9.54
CA HIS A 483 -14.48 13.57 10.64
C HIS A 483 -13.62 14.74 10.14
N SER A 484 -14.06 15.98 10.37
CA SER A 484 -13.27 17.20 10.13
C SER A 484 -12.85 17.82 11.46
N GLU A 485 -11.56 18.14 11.60
CA GLU A 485 -11.03 18.82 12.80
C GLU A 485 -11.46 20.30 12.83
N ASP A 486 -11.43 20.99 11.69
CA ASP A 486 -11.77 22.42 11.57
C ASP A 486 -13.27 22.71 11.67
N GLN A 487 -14.11 21.70 11.45
CA GLN A 487 -15.57 21.81 11.52
C GLN A 487 -16.14 20.89 12.62
N PRO A 488 -15.95 21.21 13.91
CA PRO A 488 -16.47 20.42 15.03
C PRO A 488 -18.01 20.38 15.00
N GLY A 489 -18.55 19.27 14.49
CA GLY A 489 -19.98 19.06 14.24
C GLY A 489 -20.31 18.59 12.81
N GLN A 490 -19.39 18.73 11.86
CA GLN A 490 -19.51 18.14 10.52
C GLN A 490 -19.13 16.65 10.57
N LEU A 491 -20.05 15.83 11.08
CA LEU A 491 -19.89 14.39 11.17
C LEU A 491 -20.69 13.69 10.08
N VAL A 492 -20.01 12.92 9.23
CA VAL A 492 -20.66 12.16 8.16
C VAL A 492 -20.95 10.75 8.66
N GLU A 493 -22.13 10.58 9.23
CA GLU A 493 -22.64 9.28 9.67
C GLU A 493 -23.51 8.65 8.58
N GLY A 494 -23.07 7.49 8.09
CA GLY A 494 -23.87 6.62 7.24
C GLY A 494 -24.07 7.03 5.76
N PRO A 495 -24.83 6.23 4.99
CA PRO A 495 -24.77 6.24 3.52
C PRO A 495 -25.32 7.50 2.86
N SER A 496 -26.36 8.10 3.44
CA SER A 496 -27.00 9.29 2.85
C SER A 496 -26.14 10.54 2.99
N ALA A 497 -25.48 10.71 4.13
CA ALA A 497 -24.54 11.81 4.35
C ALA A 497 -23.30 11.67 3.45
N TRP A 498 -22.79 10.45 3.29
CA TRP A 498 -21.68 10.14 2.38
C TRP A 498 -21.98 10.52 0.92
N ARG A 499 -23.10 10.05 0.36
CA ARG A 499 -23.50 10.40 -1.02
C ARG A 499 -23.72 11.92 -1.18
N LEU A 500 -24.22 12.59 -0.15
CA LEU A 500 -24.40 14.05 -0.17
C LEU A 500 -23.06 14.82 -0.20
N LEU A 501 -22.05 14.33 0.53
CA LEU A 501 -20.70 14.91 0.57
C LEU A 501 -20.00 14.78 -0.80
N TRP A 502 -19.99 13.58 -1.37
CA TRP A 502 -19.22 13.26 -2.58
C TRP A 502 -19.99 13.40 -3.90
N ARG A 503 -21.31 13.67 -3.85
CA ARG A 503 -22.22 13.71 -5.03
C ARG A 503 -22.31 12.38 -5.80
N GLU A 504 -22.08 11.28 -5.11
CA GLU A 504 -22.09 9.94 -5.71
C GLU A 504 -23.52 9.54 -6.10
N THR A 505 -23.74 9.37 -7.42
CA THR A 505 -25.06 9.07 -8.01
C THR A 505 -25.33 7.57 -8.19
N GLY A 506 -24.37 6.71 -7.82
CA GLY A 506 -24.41 5.26 -8.02
C GLY A 506 -24.91 4.45 -6.81
N SER A 507 -25.31 3.20 -7.09
CA SER A 507 -25.72 2.19 -6.09
C SER A 507 -24.63 1.15 -5.77
N SER A 508 -23.43 1.30 -6.33
CA SER A 508 -22.34 0.32 -6.26
C SER A 508 -21.50 0.38 -4.97
N LEU A 509 -21.78 1.35 -4.08
CA LEU A 509 -21.17 1.45 -2.75
C LEU A 509 -22.07 0.83 -1.67
N TYR A 510 -21.55 -0.17 -0.95
CA TYR A 510 -22.13 -0.67 0.29
C TYR A 510 -21.48 -0.01 1.50
N ILE A 511 -22.30 0.38 2.48
CA ILE A 511 -21.85 0.87 3.78
C ILE A 511 -22.58 0.04 4.83
N GLY A 512 -21.82 -0.80 5.54
CA GLY A 512 -22.31 -1.67 6.62
C GLY A 512 -21.74 -1.24 7.96
N THR A 513 -22.57 -1.19 9.00
CA THR A 513 -22.13 -0.89 10.38
C THR A 513 -21.49 -2.09 11.09
N ASP A 514 -21.67 -3.30 10.54
CA ASP A 514 -21.14 -4.53 11.10
C ASP A 514 -19.62 -4.57 11.02
N ARG A 515 -18.98 -4.97 12.12
CA ARG A 515 -17.51 -5.07 12.20
C ARG A 515 -17.01 -6.18 11.29
N TRP A 516 -15.93 -5.89 10.57
CA TRP A 516 -15.27 -6.89 9.74
C TRP A 516 -13.74 -6.68 9.70
N PRO A 517 -12.94 -7.76 9.78
CA PRO A 517 -13.32 -9.10 10.27
C PRO A 517 -13.99 -9.06 11.65
N GLY A 518 -14.86 -10.04 11.91
CA GLY A 518 -15.72 -10.05 13.11
C GLY A 518 -14.97 -10.30 14.43
N ASN A 519 -13.75 -10.84 14.33
CA ASN A 519 -12.83 -10.97 15.45
C ASN A 519 -11.82 -9.81 15.42
N ARG A 520 -11.39 -9.36 16.60
CA ARG A 520 -10.23 -8.47 16.71
C ARG A 520 -9.00 -9.14 16.08
N LEU A 521 -8.24 -8.37 15.31
CA LEU A 521 -6.98 -8.85 14.72
C LEU A 521 -5.85 -8.77 15.75
N GLU A 522 -5.93 -9.66 16.73
CA GLU A 522 -4.82 -9.94 17.64
C GLU A 522 -3.66 -10.52 16.81
N GLU A 523 -2.44 -9.99 17.02
CA GLU A 523 -1.22 -10.38 16.30
C GLU A 523 -1.23 -10.11 14.77
N LEU A 524 -1.25 -8.83 14.37
CA LEU A 524 -1.15 -8.43 12.94
C LEU A 524 0.10 -8.97 12.22
N ALA A 525 1.20 -9.27 12.94
CA ALA A 525 2.39 -9.90 12.37
C ALA A 525 2.16 -11.36 11.92
N ALA A 526 1.16 -12.06 12.47
CA ALA A 526 0.78 -13.42 12.08
C ALA A 526 -0.35 -13.46 11.01
N LEU A 527 -1.04 -12.33 10.80
CA LEU A 527 -2.24 -12.22 9.95
C LEU A 527 -2.09 -12.83 8.55
N GLN A 528 -2.72 -13.98 8.33
CA GLN A 528 -2.80 -14.60 7.01
C GLN A 528 -3.83 -13.86 6.13
N PRO A 529 -3.55 -13.56 4.85
CA PRO A 529 -4.52 -12.91 3.95
C PRO A 529 -5.89 -13.60 3.89
N ALA A 530 -5.92 -14.93 4.00
CA ALA A 530 -7.17 -15.70 4.04
C ALA A 530 -8.07 -15.42 5.27
N ALA A 531 -7.53 -14.85 6.35
CA ALA A 531 -8.35 -14.36 7.47
C ALA A 531 -9.10 -13.05 7.12
N LEU A 532 -8.68 -12.37 6.04
CA LEU A 532 -9.35 -11.24 5.42
C LEU A 532 -10.14 -11.65 4.15
N ALA A 533 -10.39 -12.94 3.94
CA ALA A 533 -11.30 -13.37 2.89
C ALA A 533 -12.71 -12.84 3.22
N VAL A 534 -13.26 -12.03 2.33
CA VAL A 534 -14.56 -11.40 2.52
C VAL A 534 -15.65 -12.45 2.42
N GLY A 535 -16.50 -12.55 3.45
CA GLY A 535 -17.60 -13.51 3.46
C GLY A 535 -18.82 -12.99 2.69
N ALA A 536 -19.57 -13.88 2.06
CA ALA A 536 -20.80 -13.51 1.33
C ALA A 536 -21.89 -12.86 2.23
N GLY A 537 -21.77 -12.96 3.56
CA GLY A 537 -22.64 -12.28 4.52
C GLY A 537 -22.18 -10.89 4.97
N SER A 538 -20.89 -10.54 4.83
CA SER A 538 -20.34 -9.29 5.41
C SER A 538 -20.43 -8.07 4.49
N THR A 539 -20.60 -8.25 3.17
CA THR A 539 -20.76 -7.16 2.19
C THR A 539 -22.20 -7.03 1.67
N GLY A 540 -23.15 -7.75 2.27
CA GLY A 540 -24.53 -7.80 1.85
C GLY A 540 -24.67 -8.20 0.38
N THR A 541 -25.28 -7.32 -0.42
CA THR A 541 -25.56 -7.56 -1.84
C THR A 541 -24.49 -7.03 -2.79
N VAL A 542 -23.47 -6.31 -2.33
CA VAL A 542 -22.45 -5.78 -3.25
C VAL A 542 -21.60 -6.91 -3.83
N ARG A 543 -21.36 -6.79 -5.12
CA ARG A 543 -20.46 -7.60 -5.91
C ARG A 543 -19.47 -6.69 -6.61
N ALA A 544 -18.30 -7.23 -6.88
CA ALA A 544 -17.32 -6.62 -7.76
C ALA A 544 -17.83 -6.57 -9.21
N THR A 545 -17.13 -5.84 -10.07
CA THR A 545 -17.43 -5.75 -11.52
C THR A 545 -17.31 -7.09 -12.27
N ASP A 546 -16.78 -8.14 -11.63
CA ASP A 546 -16.73 -9.52 -12.13
C ASP A 546 -17.75 -10.47 -11.45
N GLU A 547 -18.78 -9.92 -10.77
CA GLU A 547 -19.81 -10.63 -10.00
C GLU A 547 -19.29 -11.45 -8.79
N THR A 548 -17.99 -11.38 -8.48
CA THR A 548 -17.43 -12.00 -7.27
C THR A 548 -17.49 -11.04 -6.08
N LEU A 549 -16.87 -11.38 -4.95
CA LEU A 549 -16.83 -10.49 -3.78
C LEU A 549 -15.75 -9.40 -3.96
N PRO A 550 -16.01 -8.16 -3.49
CA PRO A 550 -14.99 -7.13 -3.46
C PRO A 550 -13.90 -7.48 -2.44
N GLY A 551 -12.73 -6.87 -2.59
CA GLY A 551 -11.53 -7.11 -1.80
C GLY A 551 -10.40 -7.70 -2.63
N CYS A 552 -9.33 -8.08 -1.95
CA CYS A 552 -8.18 -8.75 -2.54
C CYS A 552 -8.50 -10.23 -2.84
N ARG A 553 -7.76 -10.83 -3.77
CA ARG A 553 -7.71 -12.28 -3.97
C ARG A 553 -6.60 -12.84 -3.10
N GLU A 554 -6.97 -13.33 -1.92
CA GLU A 554 -6.06 -13.80 -0.87
C GLU A 554 -5.08 -14.89 -1.33
N THR A 555 -5.45 -15.67 -2.35
CA THR A 555 -4.62 -16.74 -2.94
C THR A 555 -3.48 -16.25 -3.82
N GLU A 556 -3.54 -14.99 -4.29
CA GLU A 556 -2.49 -14.38 -5.11
C GLU A 556 -1.47 -13.58 -4.27
N LEU A 557 -1.75 -13.40 -2.98
CA LEU A 557 -0.90 -12.66 -2.05
C LEU A 557 0.21 -13.53 -1.47
N THR A 558 1.46 -13.09 -1.64
CA THR A 558 2.64 -13.72 -1.07
C THR A 558 3.01 -13.06 0.27
N ILE A 559 3.10 -13.87 1.31
CA ILE A 559 3.62 -13.47 2.63
C ILE A 559 4.67 -14.46 3.13
N PRO A 560 5.66 -14.01 3.91
CA PRO A 560 6.67 -14.90 4.47
C PRO A 560 6.01 -15.87 5.46
N THR A 561 6.50 -17.10 5.50
CA THR A 561 6.04 -18.09 6.49
C THR A 561 6.33 -17.60 7.92
N GLY A 562 5.56 -18.07 8.89
CA GLY A 562 5.83 -17.78 10.32
C GLY A 562 7.24 -18.21 10.75
N GLU A 563 7.78 -19.28 10.16
CA GLU A 563 9.18 -19.69 10.40
C GLU A 563 10.16 -18.65 9.83
N SER A 564 9.93 -18.16 8.61
CA SER A 564 10.78 -17.12 7.99
C SER A 564 10.77 -15.82 8.80
N ILE A 565 9.61 -15.42 9.35
CA ILE A 565 9.49 -14.27 10.26
C ILE A 565 10.28 -14.53 11.55
N ALA A 566 10.08 -15.69 12.19
CA ALA A 566 10.79 -16.06 13.42
C ALA A 566 12.32 -16.12 13.23
N ARG A 567 12.81 -16.59 12.07
CA ARG A 567 14.23 -16.55 11.70
C ARG A 567 14.72 -15.10 11.55
N GLY A 568 13.93 -14.22 10.95
CA GLY A 568 14.20 -12.79 10.84
C GLY A 568 14.30 -12.08 12.20
N GLN A 569 13.29 -12.25 13.06
CA GLN A 569 13.29 -11.77 14.46
C GLN A 569 14.51 -12.29 15.23
N THR A 570 14.82 -13.58 15.11
CA THR A 570 15.99 -14.22 15.76
C THR A 570 17.32 -13.65 15.25
N ALA A 571 17.40 -13.21 13.99
CA ALA A 571 18.59 -12.55 13.46
C ALA A 571 18.68 -11.09 13.93
N ALA A 572 17.54 -10.38 13.98
CA ALA A 572 17.42 -9.01 14.46
C ALA A 572 17.72 -8.85 15.96
N SER A 573 17.44 -9.87 16.77
CA SER A 573 17.73 -9.87 18.21
C SER A 573 19.20 -10.16 18.56
N ARG A 574 20.01 -10.62 17.60
CA ARG A 574 21.45 -10.84 17.84
C ARG A 574 22.16 -9.50 17.99
N PRO A 575 22.91 -9.26 19.08
CA PRO A 575 23.68 -8.03 19.21
C PRO A 575 24.69 -7.91 18.07
N LEU A 576 24.82 -6.70 17.52
CA LEU A 576 25.80 -6.43 16.48
C LEU A 576 27.21 -6.66 17.06
N LEU A 577 28.00 -7.51 16.42
CA LEU A 577 29.31 -7.91 16.92
C LEU A 577 30.25 -6.71 17.13
N SER A 578 30.08 -5.67 16.32
CA SER A 578 30.77 -4.37 16.45
C SER A 578 30.51 -3.69 17.79
N GLN A 579 29.24 -3.56 18.22
CA GLN A 579 28.89 -2.97 19.53
C GLN A 579 29.53 -3.76 20.69
N TRP A 580 29.62 -5.09 20.57
CA TRP A 580 30.23 -5.94 21.59
C TRP A 580 31.76 -5.82 21.64
N LEU A 581 32.40 -5.51 20.51
CA LEU A 581 33.84 -5.23 20.44
C LEU A 581 34.17 -3.82 20.95
N GLU A 582 33.37 -2.81 20.59
CA GLU A 582 33.53 -1.43 21.06
C GLU A 582 33.31 -1.31 22.57
N GLY A 583 32.29 -1.98 23.12
CA GLY A 583 32.04 -2.02 24.56
C GLY A 583 33.12 -2.73 25.39
N ARG A 584 34.05 -3.47 24.76
CA ARG A 584 35.22 -4.07 25.41
C ARG A 584 36.48 -3.22 25.34
N GLY A 585 36.48 -2.13 24.58
CA GLY A 585 37.62 -1.21 24.48
C GLY A 585 37.69 -0.15 25.58
N THR A 586 36.65 -0.06 26.43
CA THR A 586 36.42 1.02 27.40
C THR A 586 36.29 0.55 28.85
N ALA A 587 36.51 -0.74 29.12
CA ALA A 587 36.50 -1.37 30.44
C ALA A 587 37.81 -2.13 30.70
#